data_AF-A0A183L310-F1
#
_entry.id   AF-A0A183L310-F1
#
_cell.length_a   1.000
_cell.length_b   1.000
_cell.length_c   1.000
_cell.angle_alpha   90.00
_cell.angle_beta   90.00
_cell.angle_gamma   90.00
#
_symmetry.space_group_name_H-M   'P 1'
#
loop_
_entity.id
_entity.type
_entity.pdbx_description
1 polymer ?
#
loop_
_entity_poly.entity_id
_entity_poly.type
_entity_poly.pdbx_seq_one_letter_code
_entity_poly.pdbx_strand_id
1 'polypeptide(L)'
;MVMFFYTNPEQTQLSNEKIDNTQFLLSFSGYLLIIGYIVCDSFTSNWQDYMFQTYKLTSLQVMAGVNIWSIFLTLISLIVHGELISSILFGLNRPKFIFDVLTSSLCSAFGQLFIFLTLSQFGAATFVLIMTLRLGLSMILSCIIFSHELHPIAICGVVVVFFGLFSKMFLRQKKPLSLEICGIPGGK
;
A
#
# COMPACT_ATOMS: atom_id res chain seq x y z
N MET A 1 12.32 -21.58 -26.39
CA MET A 1 12.29 -21.90 -27.83
C MET A 1 12.19 -23.40 -28.11
N VAL A 2 11.55 -24.22 -27.26
CA VAL A 2 11.32 -25.67 -27.51
C VAL A 2 9.92 -26.09 -27.06
N MET A 3 8.91 -25.25 -27.31
CA MET A 3 7.51 -25.59 -26.99
C MET A 3 6.55 -25.07 -28.06
N PHE A 4 6.96 -25.09 -29.34
CA PHE A 4 6.22 -24.44 -30.42
C PHE A 4 5.93 -25.34 -31.63
N PHE A 5 5.99 -26.67 -31.50
CA PHE A 5 5.84 -27.56 -32.68
C PHE A 5 4.79 -28.67 -32.58
N TYR A 6 3.83 -28.60 -31.66
CA TYR A 6 2.69 -29.52 -31.67
C TYR A 6 1.39 -28.85 -31.22
N THR A 7 0.94 -27.82 -31.96
CA THR A 7 -0.40 -27.24 -31.77
C THR A 7 -1.30 -27.63 -32.93
N ASN A 8 -2.25 -28.49 -32.59
CA ASN A 8 -3.37 -28.94 -33.41
C ASN A 8 -4.36 -27.76 -33.59
N PRO A 9 -4.84 -27.44 -34.80
CA PRO A 9 -5.63 -26.24 -35.06
C PRO A 9 -6.99 -26.19 -34.32
N GLU A 10 -7.55 -27.33 -33.88
CA GLU A 10 -8.81 -27.35 -33.12
C GLU A 10 -8.66 -26.89 -31.65
N GLN A 11 -7.48 -27.02 -31.03
CA GLN A 11 -7.25 -26.52 -29.66
C GLN A 11 -7.05 -25.00 -29.58
N THR A 12 -6.77 -24.34 -30.71
CA THR A 12 -6.50 -22.89 -30.75
C THR A 12 -7.77 -22.06 -30.57
N GLN A 13 -8.94 -22.56 -30.98
CA GLN A 13 -10.22 -21.85 -30.84
C GLN A 13 -10.76 -21.94 -29.40
N LEU A 14 -10.75 -23.14 -28.80
CA LEU A 14 -11.19 -23.34 -27.41
C LEU A 14 -10.24 -22.72 -26.38
N SER A 15 -8.95 -22.61 -26.71
CA SER A 15 -7.97 -21.91 -25.86
C SER A 15 -8.08 -20.39 -25.97
N ASN A 16 -8.35 -19.80 -27.15
CA ASN A 16 -8.51 -18.34 -27.28
C ASN A 16 -9.79 -17.83 -26.59
N GLU A 17 -10.94 -18.50 -26.77
CA GLU A 17 -12.19 -18.11 -26.09
C GLU A 17 -12.08 -18.24 -24.56
N LYS A 18 -11.39 -19.27 -24.06
CA LYS A 18 -11.17 -19.46 -22.61
C LYS A 18 -10.13 -18.51 -22.03
N ILE A 19 -9.10 -18.14 -22.81
CA ILE A 19 -8.09 -17.15 -22.41
C ILE A 19 -8.71 -15.75 -22.35
N ASP A 20 -9.50 -15.33 -23.34
CA ASP A 20 -10.15 -14.01 -23.34
C ASP A 20 -11.13 -13.84 -22.16
N ASN A 21 -11.99 -14.84 -21.93
CA ASN A 21 -12.92 -14.81 -20.80
C ASN A 21 -12.18 -14.83 -19.45
N THR A 22 -11.09 -15.60 -19.33
CA THR A 22 -10.29 -15.64 -18.09
C THR A 22 -9.53 -14.34 -17.87
N GLN A 23 -8.95 -13.73 -18.90
CA GLN A 23 -8.25 -12.43 -18.82
C GLN A 23 -9.22 -11.30 -18.46
N PHE A 24 -10.42 -11.31 -19.03
CA PHE A 24 -11.47 -10.34 -18.68
C PHE A 24 -11.91 -10.51 -17.22
N LEU A 25 -12.15 -11.74 -16.76
CA LEU A 25 -12.52 -12.01 -15.37
C LEU A 25 -11.39 -11.65 -14.39
N LEU A 26 -10.13 -11.95 -14.72
CA LEU A 26 -8.98 -11.60 -13.89
C LEU A 26 -8.80 -10.08 -13.82
N SER A 27 -8.97 -9.38 -14.94
CA SER A 27 -8.86 -7.92 -15.01
C SER A 27 -10.00 -7.24 -14.24
N PHE A 28 -11.25 -7.70 -14.42
CA PHE A 28 -12.40 -7.17 -13.70
C PHE A 28 -12.28 -7.43 -12.19
N SER A 29 -11.87 -8.63 -11.79
CA SER A 29 -11.58 -8.97 -10.40
C SER A 29 -10.45 -8.09 -9.84
N GLY A 30 -9.37 -7.88 -10.60
CA GLY A 30 -8.26 -7.01 -10.23
C GLY A 30 -8.69 -5.56 -10.01
N TYR A 31 -9.49 -4.99 -10.91
CA TYR A 31 -10.03 -3.64 -10.74
C TYR A 31 -10.93 -3.54 -9.51
N LEU A 32 -11.81 -4.52 -9.30
CA LEU A 32 -12.70 -4.55 -8.15
C LEU A 32 -11.91 -4.65 -6.83
N LEU A 33 -10.85 -5.45 -6.79
CA LEU A 33 -9.96 -5.58 -5.64
C LEU A 33 -9.22 -4.26 -5.35
N ILE A 34 -8.73 -3.55 -6.37
CA ILE A 34 -8.06 -2.26 -6.20
C ILE A 34 -9.04 -1.21 -5.67
N ILE A 35 -10.26 -1.15 -6.21
CA ILE A 35 -11.30 -0.24 -5.71
C ILE A 35 -11.62 -0.54 -4.24
N GLY A 36 -11.84 -1.82 -3.91
CA GLY A 36 -12.08 -2.25 -2.53
C GLY A 36 -10.93 -1.88 -1.59
N TYR A 37 -9.68 -2.09 -2.03
CA TYR A 37 -8.49 -1.71 -1.27
C TYR A 37 -8.46 -0.21 -0.98
N ILE A 38 -8.68 0.65 -1.99
CA ILE A 38 -8.64 2.11 -1.82
C ILE A 38 -9.75 2.58 -0.87
N VAL A 39 -10.95 2.01 -0.98
CA VAL A 39 -12.07 2.36 -0.08
C VAL A 39 -11.75 1.95 1.35
N CYS A 40 -11.25 0.74 1.57
CA CYS A 40 -10.86 0.27 2.90
C CYS A 40 -9.71 1.11 3.48
N ASP A 41 -8.66 1.38 2.72
CA ASP A 41 -7.51 2.19 3.15
C ASP A 41 -7.91 3.63 3.51
N SER A 42 -8.82 4.21 2.70
CA SER A 42 -9.42 5.52 2.99
C SER A 42 -10.27 5.48 4.25
N PHE A 43 -11.12 4.46 4.43
CA PHE A 43 -11.95 4.35 5.63
C PHE A 43 -11.09 4.15 6.89
N THR A 44 -10.11 3.26 6.86
CA THR A 44 -9.25 2.96 8.01
C THR A 44 -8.48 4.19 8.49
N SER A 45 -7.87 4.97 7.59
CA SER A 45 -7.09 6.15 7.98
C SER A 45 -7.97 7.26 8.58
N ASN A 46 -9.17 7.49 8.05
CA ASN A 46 -10.13 8.44 8.61
C ASN A 46 -10.71 7.97 9.95
N TRP A 47 -10.99 6.67 10.08
CA TRP A 47 -11.47 6.09 11.32
C TRP A 47 -10.40 6.14 12.43
N GLN A 48 -9.15 5.86 12.07
CA GLN A 48 -8.02 6.00 12.99
C GLN A 48 -7.91 7.45 13.50
N ASP A 49 -8.00 8.45 12.62
CA ASP A 49 -7.97 9.87 13.00
C ASP A 49 -9.13 10.25 13.94
N TYR A 50 -10.35 9.79 13.64
CA TYR A 50 -11.53 9.99 14.51
C TYR A 50 -11.33 9.37 15.90
N MET A 51 -10.82 8.13 15.97
CA MET A 51 -10.56 7.45 17.24
C MET A 51 -9.49 8.15 18.08
N PHE A 52 -8.46 8.76 17.46
CA PHE A 52 -7.48 9.57 18.20
C PHE A 52 -8.09 10.83 18.80
N GLN A 53 -8.96 11.51 18.06
CA GLN A 53 -9.58 12.76 18.51
C GLN A 53 -10.65 12.53 19.58
N THR A 54 -11.48 11.48 19.44
CA THR A 54 -12.61 11.23 20.35
C THR A 54 -12.20 10.57 21.67
N TYR A 55 -11.23 9.64 21.66
CA TYR A 55 -10.89 8.84 22.85
C TYR A 55 -9.56 9.21 23.52
N LYS A 56 -8.81 10.22 23.00
CA LYS A 56 -7.44 10.55 23.45
C LYS A 56 -6.56 9.30 23.64
N LEU A 57 -6.74 8.30 22.77
CA LEU A 57 -6.01 7.05 22.86
C LEU A 57 -4.53 7.30 22.63
N THR A 58 -3.69 6.67 23.43
CA THR A 58 -2.25 6.74 23.22
C THR A 58 -1.92 6.02 21.92
N SER A 59 -1.10 6.68 21.12
CA SER A 59 -0.63 6.22 19.84
C SER A 59 -0.12 4.77 19.84
N LEU A 60 0.67 4.46 20.85
CA LEU A 60 1.23 3.14 21.04
C LEU A 60 0.15 2.04 21.23
N GLN A 61 -1.01 2.36 21.80
CA GLN A 61 -2.10 1.38 22.03
C GLN A 61 -2.79 0.96 20.74
N VAL A 62 -3.08 1.90 19.83
CA VAL A 62 -3.70 1.57 18.54
C VAL A 62 -2.68 0.85 17.64
N MET A 63 -1.40 1.21 17.70
CA MET A 63 -0.33 0.46 17.03
C MET A 63 -0.28 -1.00 17.50
N ALA A 64 -0.30 -1.21 18.82
CA ALA A 64 -0.32 -2.55 19.39
C ALA A 64 -1.58 -3.33 18.98
N GLY A 65 -2.75 -2.69 18.97
CA GLY A 65 -4.00 -3.30 18.54
C GLY A 65 -3.96 -3.79 17.09
N VAL A 66 -3.49 -2.95 16.16
CA VAL A 66 -3.37 -3.31 14.74
C VAL A 66 -2.35 -4.44 14.55
N ASN A 67 -1.20 -4.37 15.22
CA ASN A 67 -0.17 -5.41 15.10
C ASN A 67 -0.61 -6.76 15.68
N ILE A 68 -1.35 -6.77 16.80
CA ILE A 68 -1.91 -8.01 17.37
C ILE A 68 -2.92 -8.64 16.41
N TRP A 69 -3.85 -7.85 15.86
CA TRP A 69 -4.80 -8.34 14.85
C TRP A 69 -4.09 -8.83 13.59
N SER A 70 -3.04 -8.13 13.14
CA SER A 70 -2.24 -8.56 12.00
C SER A 70 -1.55 -9.90 12.24
N ILE A 71 -0.96 -10.12 13.42
CA ILE A 71 -0.33 -11.40 13.78
C ILE A 71 -1.37 -12.51 13.77
N PHE A 72 -2.55 -12.27 14.35
CA PHE A 72 -3.62 -13.26 14.42
C PHE A 72 -4.11 -13.69 13.03
N LEU A 73 -4.41 -12.72 12.15
CA LEU A 73 -4.86 -13.00 10.78
C LEU A 73 -3.78 -13.70 9.95
N THR A 74 -2.52 -13.27 10.08
CA THR A 74 -1.39 -13.89 9.38
C THR A 74 -1.16 -15.32 9.86
N LEU A 75 -1.27 -15.56 11.17
CA LEU A 75 -1.10 -16.89 11.76
C LEU A 75 -2.19 -17.85 11.28
N ILE A 76 -3.46 -17.42 11.27
CA ILE A 76 -4.57 -18.23 10.75
C ILE A 76 -4.35 -18.57 9.28
N SER A 77 -3.96 -17.58 8.47
CA SER A 77 -3.68 -17.80 7.04
C SER A 77 -2.59 -18.85 6.83
N LEU A 78 -1.53 -18.80 7.62
CA LEU A 78 -0.39 -19.72 7.54
C LEU A 78 -0.74 -21.14 8.02
N ILE A 79 -1.64 -21.27 9.00
CA ILE A 79 -2.17 -22.56 9.46
C ILE A 79 -3.06 -23.19 8.37
N VAL A 80 -3.92 -22.40 7.73
CA VAL A 80 -4.81 -22.89 6.65
C VAL A 80 -4.02 -23.43 5.46
N HIS A 81 -2.88 -22.80 5.13
CA HIS A 81 -2.00 -23.27 4.05
C HIS A 81 -1.06 -24.41 4.47
N GLY A 82 -0.90 -24.69 5.77
CA GLY A 82 -0.04 -25.76 6.28
C GLY A 82 1.47 -25.50 6.15
N GLU A 83 1.89 -24.29 5.74
CA GLU A 83 3.30 -23.98 5.43
C GLU A 83 4.12 -23.48 6.63
N LEU A 84 3.50 -23.36 7.81
CA LEU A 84 4.12 -22.79 9.00
C LEU A 84 5.38 -23.56 9.42
N ILE A 85 5.29 -24.88 9.51
CA ILE A 85 6.40 -25.73 9.96
C ILE A 85 7.54 -25.74 8.93
N SER A 86 7.19 -25.81 7.63
CA SER A 86 8.16 -25.81 6.53
C SER A 86 8.96 -24.50 6.50
N SER A 87 8.29 -23.37 6.69
CA SER A 87 8.92 -22.04 6.72
C SER A 87 9.88 -21.86 7.89
N ILE A 88 9.51 -22.32 9.09
CA ILE A 88 10.37 -22.26 10.28
C ILE A 88 11.61 -23.14 10.09
N LEU A 89 11.44 -24.37 9.58
CA LEU A 89 12.54 -25.30 9.34
C LEU A 89 13.54 -24.72 8.33
N PHE A 90 13.04 -24.11 7.24
CA PHE A 90 13.88 -23.42 6.25
C PHE A 90 14.66 -22.26 6.87
N GLY A 91 14.01 -21.46 7.72
CA GLY A 91 14.65 -20.35 8.42
C GLY A 91 15.80 -20.82 9.32
N LEU A 92 15.56 -21.83 10.16
CA LEU A 92 16.57 -22.39 11.06
C LEU A 92 17.77 -22.99 10.32
N ASN A 93 17.56 -23.52 9.12
CA ASN A 93 18.62 -24.14 8.33
C ASN A 93 19.52 -23.11 7.60
N ARG A 94 19.13 -21.83 7.56
CA ARG A 94 19.85 -20.77 6.82
C ARG A 94 20.07 -19.53 7.72
N PRO A 95 21.20 -19.42 8.44
CA PRO A 95 21.45 -18.31 9.37
C PRO A 95 21.53 -16.93 8.69
N LYS A 96 21.96 -16.85 7.43
CA LYS A 96 21.92 -15.59 6.65
C LYS A 96 20.49 -15.09 6.44
N PHE A 97 19.56 -15.99 6.14
CA PHE A 97 18.16 -15.63 5.95
C PHE A 97 17.53 -15.08 7.24
N ILE A 98 17.84 -15.68 8.39
CA ILE A 98 17.39 -15.16 9.69
C ILE A 98 17.91 -13.75 9.93
N PHE A 99 19.18 -13.49 9.60
CA PHE A 99 19.75 -12.15 9.78
C PHE A 99 19.02 -11.11 8.91
N ASP A 100 18.80 -11.41 7.63
CA ASP A 100 18.06 -10.52 6.72
C ASP A 100 16.62 -10.27 7.22
N VAL A 101 15.94 -11.30 7.70
CA VAL A 101 14.59 -11.20 8.28
C VAL A 101 14.59 -10.37 9.56
N LEU A 102 15.57 -10.55 10.45
CA LEU A 102 15.66 -9.77 11.69
C LEU A 102 15.96 -8.30 11.41
N THR A 103 16.90 -8.00 10.52
CA THR A 103 17.21 -6.62 10.13
C THR A 103 16.00 -5.97 9.45
N SER A 104 15.30 -6.69 8.56
CA SER A 104 14.07 -6.20 7.92
C SER A 104 12.95 -5.97 8.94
N SER A 105 12.79 -6.88 9.91
CA SER A 105 11.78 -6.76 10.97
C SER A 105 12.05 -5.57 11.89
N LEU A 106 13.30 -5.40 12.34
CA LEU A 106 13.69 -4.24 13.15
C LEU A 106 13.46 -2.93 12.39
N CYS A 107 13.89 -2.85 11.12
CA CYS A 107 13.65 -1.69 10.27
C CYS A 107 12.15 -1.39 10.13
N SER A 108 11.34 -2.43 9.90
CA SER A 108 9.88 -2.31 9.80
C SER A 108 9.26 -1.83 11.12
N ALA A 109 9.67 -2.37 12.28
CA ALA A 109 9.19 -1.96 13.58
C ALA A 109 9.48 -0.47 13.86
N PHE A 110 10.70 -0.01 13.56
CA PHE A 110 11.05 1.41 13.64
C PHE A 110 10.23 2.27 12.67
N GLY A 111 10.03 1.80 11.43
CA GLY A 111 9.22 2.48 10.43
C GLY A 111 7.76 2.63 10.86
N GLN A 112 7.16 1.56 11.39
CA GLN A 112 5.80 1.58 11.93
C GLN A 112 5.67 2.55 13.11
N LEU A 113 6.64 2.55 14.03
CA LEU A 113 6.65 3.49 15.16
C LEU A 113 6.70 4.94 14.68
N PHE A 114 7.54 5.24 13.68
CA PHE A 114 7.63 6.59 13.11
C PHE A 114 6.34 7.02 12.40
N ILE A 115 5.75 6.13 11.61
CA ILE A 115 4.46 6.34 10.94
C ILE A 115 3.40 6.70 11.97
N PHE A 116 3.34 5.90 13.03
CA PHE A 116 2.34 6.04 14.06
C PHE A 116 2.54 7.35 14.85
N LEU A 117 3.77 7.68 15.25
CA LEU A 117 4.08 8.93 15.94
C LEU A 117 3.70 10.15 15.09
N THR A 118 3.95 10.09 13.78
CA THR A 118 3.60 11.15 12.83
C THR A 118 2.08 11.31 12.72
N LEU A 119 1.34 10.21 12.68
CA LEU A 119 -0.12 10.21 12.65
C LEU A 119 -0.71 10.91 13.88
N SER A 120 -0.16 10.61 15.07
CA SER A 120 -0.60 11.21 16.33
C SER A 120 -0.32 12.72 16.44
N GLN A 121 0.87 13.14 16.01
CA GLN A 121 1.32 14.53 16.14
C GLN A 121 0.71 15.44 15.06
N PHE A 122 0.54 14.94 13.83
CA PHE A 122 0.20 15.76 12.66
C PHE A 122 -1.12 15.37 11.97
N GLY A 123 -1.81 14.33 12.45
CA GLY A 123 -3.07 13.83 11.89
C GLY A 123 -2.93 13.04 10.58
N ALA A 124 -3.99 12.32 10.20
CA ALA A 124 -4.00 11.42 9.04
C ALA A 124 -3.67 12.10 7.70
N ALA A 125 -4.14 13.33 7.51
CA ALA A 125 -3.88 14.06 6.27
C ALA A 125 -2.38 14.36 6.07
N THR A 126 -1.59 14.60 7.12
CA THR A 126 -0.14 14.87 6.98
C THR A 126 0.62 13.60 6.70
N PHE A 127 0.21 12.52 7.35
CA PHE A 127 0.75 11.19 7.13
C PHE A 127 0.66 10.77 5.66
N VAL A 128 -0.54 10.85 5.06
CA VAL A 128 -0.74 10.51 3.63
C VAL A 128 0.16 11.35 2.73
N LEU A 129 0.30 12.66 3.01
CA LEU A 129 1.16 13.54 2.24
C LEU A 129 2.64 13.10 2.31
N ILE A 130 3.15 12.81 3.51
CA ILE A 130 4.53 12.34 3.72
C ILE A 130 4.77 10.99 3.02
N MET A 131 3.80 10.07 3.08
CA MET A 131 3.85 8.79 2.37
C MET A 131 3.96 9.01 0.86
N THR A 132 3.08 9.83 0.27
CA THR A 132 3.10 10.11 -1.17
C THR A 132 4.39 10.77 -1.61
N LEU A 133 4.93 11.72 -0.83
CA LEU A 133 6.23 12.33 -1.11
C LEU A 133 7.35 11.29 -1.14
N ARG A 134 7.39 10.40 -0.15
CA ARG A 134 8.41 9.33 -0.08
C ARG A 134 8.33 8.41 -1.29
N LEU A 135 7.12 7.95 -1.65
CA LEU A 135 6.92 7.09 -2.82
C LEU A 135 7.33 7.80 -4.11
N GLY A 136 6.96 9.07 -4.26
CA GLY A 136 7.33 9.89 -5.43
C GLY A 136 8.84 10.10 -5.55
N LEU A 137 9.53 10.40 -4.45
CA LEU A 137 10.98 10.57 -4.43
C LEU A 137 11.71 9.26 -4.79
N SER A 138 11.28 8.12 -4.23
CA SER A 138 11.84 6.82 -4.57
C SER A 138 11.64 6.47 -6.05
N MET A 139 10.49 6.81 -6.62
CA MET A 139 10.22 6.61 -8.04
C MET A 139 11.19 7.43 -8.92
N ILE A 140 11.38 8.71 -8.61
CA ILE A 140 12.30 9.57 -9.35
C ILE A 140 13.74 9.08 -9.23
N LEU A 141 14.17 8.72 -8.02
CA LEU A 141 15.52 8.21 -7.79
C LEU A 141 15.77 6.92 -8.56
N SER A 142 14.77 6.03 -8.62
CA SER A 142 14.81 4.81 -9.44
C SER A 142 14.97 5.14 -10.92
N CYS A 143 14.20 6.08 -11.46
CA CYS A 143 14.32 6.53 -12.84
C CYS A 143 15.71 7.11 -13.18
N ILE A 144 16.32 7.85 -12.25
CA ILE A 144 17.67 8.41 -12.41
C ILE A 144 18.74 7.31 -12.40
N ILE A 145 18.64 6.36 -11.45
CA ILE A 145 19.63 5.28 -11.28
C ILE A 145 19.59 4.27 -12.42
N PHE A 146 18.40 3.88 -12.89
CA PHE A 146 18.26 2.86 -13.93
C PHE A 146 18.50 3.38 -15.35
N SER A 147 18.67 4.69 -15.54
CA SER A 147 19.01 5.33 -16.83
C SER A 147 18.23 4.78 -18.02
N HIS A 148 16.94 4.49 -17.80
CA HIS A 148 16.07 4.01 -18.87
C HIS A 148 15.84 5.16 -19.86
N GLU A 149 15.67 4.86 -21.16
CA GLU A 149 15.24 5.87 -22.14
C GLU A 149 13.83 6.35 -21.77
N LEU A 150 13.78 7.35 -20.89
CA LEU A 150 12.55 7.90 -20.38
C LEU A 150 11.88 8.64 -21.54
N HIS A 151 10.80 8.05 -22.04
CA HIS A 151 9.96 8.67 -23.05
C HIS A 151 9.57 10.08 -22.58
N PRO A 152 9.64 11.13 -23.42
CA PRO A 152 9.43 12.52 -23.00
C PRO A 152 8.13 12.76 -22.22
N ILE A 153 7.10 11.94 -22.47
CA ILE A 153 5.83 11.96 -21.74
C ILE A 153 5.99 11.63 -20.25
N ALA A 154 6.91 10.74 -19.88
CA ALA A 154 7.17 10.34 -18.49
C ALA A 154 7.82 11.48 -17.71
N ILE A 155 8.73 12.22 -18.36
CA ILE A 155 9.37 13.41 -17.78
C ILE A 155 8.31 14.48 -17.50
N CYS A 156 7.40 14.72 -18.46
CA CYS A 156 6.26 15.62 -18.25
C CYS A 156 5.38 15.16 -17.07
N GLY A 157 5.07 13.86 -16.97
CA GLY A 157 4.31 13.30 -15.86
C GLY A 157 4.98 13.52 -14.49
N VAL A 158 6.29 13.34 -14.38
CA VAL A 158 7.05 13.60 -13.15
C VAL A 158 6.94 15.07 -12.73
N VAL A 159 7.10 16.01 -13.67
CA VAL A 159 6.99 17.45 -13.39
C VAL A 159 5.58 17.80 -12.87
N VAL A 160 4.53 17.25 -13.49
CA VAL A 160 3.14 17.47 -13.07
C VAL A 160 2.89 16.93 -11.66
N VAL A 161 3.37 15.73 -11.34
CA VAL A 161 3.22 15.13 -9.99
C VAL A 161 3.94 15.97 -8.93
N PHE A 162 5.16 16.43 -9.22
CA PHE A 162 5.92 17.30 -8.32
C PHE A 162 5.21 18.63 -8.07
N PHE A 163 4.69 19.24 -9.13
CA PHE A 163 3.93 20.48 -9.03
C PHE A 163 2.64 20.30 -8.21
N GLY A 164 1.94 19.17 -8.40
CA GLY A 164 0.75 18.81 -7.63
C GLY A 164 1.05 18.63 -6.14
N LEU A 165 2.15 17.93 -5.81
CA LEU A 165 2.61 17.73 -4.43
C LEU A 165 2.99 19.05 -3.75
N PHE A 166 3.79 19.89 -4.42
CA PHE A 166 4.15 21.21 -3.90
C PHE A 166 2.93 22.10 -3.70
N SER A 167 2.01 22.12 -4.67
CA SER A 167 0.76 22.89 -4.55
C SER A 167 -0.07 22.44 -3.35
N LYS A 168 -0.24 21.12 -3.14
CA LYS A 168 -0.91 20.55 -1.95
C LYS A 168 -0.22 20.97 -0.65
N MET A 169 1.11 20.98 -0.60
CA MET A 169 1.86 21.44 0.57
C MET A 169 1.62 22.94 0.84
N PHE A 170 1.75 23.79 -0.17
CA PHE A 170 1.55 25.24 -0.04
C PHE A 170 0.12 25.62 0.36
N LEU A 171 -0.89 25.01 -0.27
CA LEU A 171 -2.30 25.22 0.06
C LEU A 171 -2.59 24.87 1.52
N ARG A 172 -1.92 23.86 2.06
CA ARG A 172 -2.10 23.41 3.43
C ARG A 172 -1.41 24.31 4.45
N GLN A 173 -0.24 24.87 4.12
CA GLN A 173 0.39 25.86 4.99
C GLN A 173 -0.37 27.19 5.05
N LYS A 174 -1.07 27.56 3.96
CA LYS A 174 -1.86 28.80 3.90
C LYS A 174 -3.22 28.74 4.58
N LYS A 175 -3.73 27.53 4.89
CA LYS A 175 -4.97 27.39 5.66
C LYS A 175 -4.63 27.24 7.15
N PRO A 176 -4.82 28.27 8.02
CA PRO A 176 -5.29 27.96 9.36
C PRO A 176 -6.63 27.22 9.18
N LEU A 177 -6.86 26.21 10.01
CA LEU A 177 -7.97 25.27 9.95
C LEU A 177 -9.36 25.95 9.93
N SER A 178 -9.81 26.41 8.77
CA SER A 178 -11.22 26.65 8.45
C SER A 178 -11.68 25.51 7.55
N LEU A 179 -11.90 24.35 8.17
CA LEU A 179 -12.90 23.42 7.68
C LEU A 179 -14.26 24.06 7.98
N GLU A 180 -14.66 24.93 7.06
CA GLU A 180 -16.07 25.21 6.87
C GLU A 180 -16.76 23.88 6.60
N ILE A 181 -17.61 23.57 7.57
CA ILE A 181 -18.66 22.57 7.58
C ILE A 181 -19.37 22.54 6.22
N CYS A 182 -19.18 21.48 5.46
CA CYS A 182 -20.10 21.08 4.40
C CYS A 182 -20.31 19.56 4.53
N GLY A 183 -21.37 19.05 5.15
CA GLY A 183 -22.50 19.75 5.74
C GLY A 183 -23.29 18.87 6.71
N ILE A 184 -23.79 19.50 7.75
CA ILE A 184 -25.06 19.14 8.38
C ILE A 184 -25.93 20.40 8.19
N PRO A 185 -27.00 20.37 7.38
CA PRO A 185 -27.97 21.45 7.37
C PRO A 185 -28.65 21.49 8.74
N GLY A 186 -28.80 22.70 9.30
CA GLY A 186 -29.38 22.91 10.61
C GLY A 186 -30.81 22.38 10.75
N GLY A 187 -31.12 21.89 11.94
CA GLY A 187 -32.47 21.63 12.42
C GLY A 187 -32.47 21.93 13.91
N LYS A 188 -33.37 22.83 14.30
CA LYS A 188 -33.49 23.48 15.62
C LYS A 188 -33.58 22.52 16.80
#